data_AF-A0A0Q9P4D0-F1
#
_entry.id   AF-A0A0Q9P4D0-F1
#
_cell.length_a   1.000
_cell.length_b   1.000
_cell.length_c   1.000
_cell.angle_alpha   90.00
_cell.angle_beta   90.00
_cell.angle_gamma   90.00
#
_symmetry.space_group_name_H-M   'P 1'
#
loop_
_entity.id
_entity.type
_entity.pdbx_description
1 polymer ?
#
loop_
_entity_poly.entity_id
_entity_poly.type
_entity_poly.pdbx_seq_one_letter_code
_entity_poly.pdbx_strand_id
1 'polypeptide(L)' 'MAYIVKYRTGASTGWFRVEGMHLSDAVAKAKDALRGLNCAYAVLLFSICPTQPGGDVSVVATYTQVEGWSVQEARPER' A
#
# COMPACT_ATOMS: atom_id res chain seq x y z
N MET A 1 10.19 3.85 8.34
CA MET A 1 10.23 3.38 6.94
C MET A 1 9.09 4.02 6.17
N ALA A 2 9.32 4.36 4.90
CA ALA A 2 8.31 5.04 4.09
C ALA A 2 7.65 4.07 3.11
N TYR A 3 6.32 4.10 3.10
CA TYR A 3 5.48 3.29 2.24
C TYR A 3 4.57 4.20 1.43
N ILE A 4 4.17 3.73 0.26
CA ILE A 4 3.22 4.42 -0.61
C ILE A 4 1.99 3.53 -0.73
N VAL A 5 0.83 4.06 -0.38
CA VAL A 5 -0.45 3.42 -0.67
C VAL A 5 -0.94 3.98 -1.99
N LYS A 6 -1.13 3.12 -2.98
CA LYS A 6 -1.92 3.46 -4.17
C LYS A 6 -3.27 2.79 -4.05
N TYR A 7 -4.35 3.51 -4.29
CA TYR A 7 -5.70 2.99 -4.16
C TYR A 7 -6.54 3.36 -5.37
N ARG A 8 -7.56 2.55 -5.61
CA ARG A 8 -8.56 2.71 -6.65
C ARG A 8 -9.93 2.59 -6.02
N THR A 9 -10.70 3.65 -6.14
CA THR A 9 -12.15 3.65 -5.91
C THR A 9 -12.87 3.40 -7.23
N GLY A 10 -14.18 3.18 -7.17
CA GLY A 10 -15.01 3.07 -8.38
C GLY A 10 -14.96 4.31 -9.29
N ALA A 11 -14.60 5.49 -8.75
CA ALA A 11 -14.61 6.76 -9.48
C ALA A 11 -13.22 7.31 -9.80
N SER A 12 -12.18 6.96 -9.03
CA SER A 12 -10.86 7.56 -9.16
C SER A 12 -9.74 6.68 -8.61
N THR A 13 -8.52 6.94 -9.07
CA THR A 13 -7.28 6.43 -8.49
C THR A 13 -6.56 7.53 -7.74
N GLY A 14 -5.91 7.17 -6.64
CA GLY A 14 -5.14 8.10 -5.82
C GLY A 14 -3.99 7.40 -5.14
N TRP A 15 -3.12 8.17 -4.50
CA TRP A 15 -2.04 7.63 -3.70
C TRP A 15 -1.68 8.58 -2.56
N PHE A 16 -1.15 8.02 -1.49
CA PHE A 16 -0.63 8.78 -0.36
C PHE A 16 0.56 8.06 0.27
N ARG A 17 1.39 8.81 0.99
CA ARG A 17 2.53 8.28 1.73
C ARG A 17 2.10 7.91 3.15
N VAL A 18 2.59 6.78 3.63
CA VAL A 18 2.43 6.31 5.00
C VAL A 18 3.81 6.05 5.58
N GLU A 19 4.03 6.54 6.80
CA GLU A 19 5.24 6.24 7.54
C GLU A 19 4.94 5.19 8.59
N GLY A 20 5.66 4.07 8.51
CA GLY A 20 5.52 2.95 9.43
C GLY A 20 6.85 2.54 10.07
N MET A 21 6.80 2.07 11.32
CA MET A 21 7.97 1.43 11.95
C MET A 21 8.24 0.05 11.32
N HIS A 22 7.18 -0.69 11.00
CA HIS A 22 7.21 -2.01 10.38
C HIS A 22 6.12 -2.13 9.32
N LEU A 23 6.19 -3.17 8.49
CA LEU A 23 5.19 -3.46 7.46
C LEU A 23 3.77 -3.55 8.05
N SER A 24 3.60 -4.25 9.17
CA SER A 24 2.30 -4.40 9.83
C SER A 24 1.71 -3.06 10.32
N ASP A 25 2.56 -2.16 10.82
CA ASP A 25 2.15 -0.79 11.21
C ASP A 25 1.73 0.03 9.98
N ALA A 26 2.48 -0.07 8.89
CA ALA A 26 2.12 0.58 7.63
C ALA A 26 0.80 0.05 7.04
N VAL A 27 0.55 -1.26 7.10
CA VAL A 27 -0.72 -1.87 6.68
C VAL A 27 -1.87 -1.41 7.57
N ALA A 28 -1.68 -1.36 8.89
CA ALA A 28 -2.71 -0.87 9.81
C ALA A 28 -3.09 0.58 9.52
N LYS A 29 -2.10 1.45 9.31
CA LYS A 29 -2.31 2.85 8.92
C LYS A 29 -2.95 2.99 7.55
N ALA A 30 -2.54 2.17 6.58
CA ALA A 30 -3.17 2.14 5.25
C ALA A 30 -4.64 1.71 5.33
N LYS A 31 -4.95 0.70 6.17
CA LYS A 31 -6.32 0.24 6.42
C LYS A 31 -7.17 1.34 7.06
N ASP A 32 -6.64 2.07 8.04
CA ASP A 32 -7.37 3.16 8.69
C ASP A 32 -7.56 4.35 7.74
N ALA A 33 -6.56 4.70 6.94
CA ALA A 33 -6.66 5.78 5.94
C ALA A 33 -7.64 5.47 4.80
N LEU A 34 -7.79 4.20 4.43
CA LEU A 34 -8.81 3.76 3.46
C LEU A 34 -10.19 3.55 4.11
N ARG A 35 -10.30 3.62 5.44
CA ARG A 35 -11.56 3.39 6.15
C ARG A 35 -12.54 4.52 5.83
N GLY A 36 -13.62 4.17 5.14
CA GLY A 36 -14.64 5.13 4.68
C GLY A 36 -14.50 5.54 3.22
N LEU A 37 -13.42 5.15 2.52
CA LEU A 37 -13.36 5.21 1.07
C LEU A 37 -13.99 3.94 0.49
N ASN A 38 -14.80 4.08 -0.57
CA ASN A 38 -15.28 2.93 -1.35
C ASN A 38 -14.15 2.39 -2.24
N CYS A 39 -13.10 1.89 -1.58
CA CYS A 39 -11.90 1.38 -2.19
C CYS A 39 -12.17 -0.03 -2.72
N ALA A 40 -12.08 -0.20 -4.04
CA ALA A 40 -12.21 -1.50 -4.69
C ALA A 40 -10.88 -2.28 -4.62
N TYR A 41 -9.76 -1.56 -4.74
CA TYR A 41 -8.42 -2.14 -4.79
C TYR A 41 -7.39 -1.16 -4.24
N ALA A 42 -6.42 -1.65 -3.46
CA ALA A 42 -5.26 -0.85 -3.08
C ALA A 42 -3.98 -1.71 -3.06
N VAL A 43 -2.84 -1.05 -3.14
CA VAL A 43 -1.52 -1.67 -2.98
C VAL A 43 -0.70 -0.83 -2.04
N LEU A 44 -0.01 -1.50 -1.12
CA LEU A 44 1.02 -0.93 -0.29
C LEU A 44 2.37 -1.26 -0.92
N LEU A 45 3.10 -0.22 -1.25
CA LEU A 45 4.42 -0.27 -1.86
C LEU A 45 5.44 0.14 -0.81
N PHE A 46 6.50 -0.63 -0.66
CA PHE A 46 7.69 -0.21 0.07
C PHE A 46 8.62 0.55 -0.89
N SER A 47 9.14 1.69 -0.45
CA SER A 47 10.13 2.47 -1.22
C SER A 47 11.36 2.73 -0.37
N ILE A 48 12.53 2.35 -0.89
CA ILE A 48 13.82 2.65 -0.26
C ILE A 48 14.14 4.16 -0.41
N CYS A 49 13.67 4.77 -1.51
CA CYS A 49 13.85 6.19 -1.83
C CYS A 49 12.47 6.89 -1.94
N PRO A 50 11.91 7.40 -0.84
CA PRO A 50 10.51 7.86 -0.79
C PRO A 50 10.29 9.25 -1.41
N THR A 51 11.27 9.77 -2.14
CA THR A 51 11.23 11.10 -2.78
C THR A 51 10.47 11.10 -4.10
N GLN A 52 10.21 9.95 -4.73
CA GLN A 52 9.53 9.91 -6.02
C GLN A 52 8.54 8.74 -6.15
N PRO A 53 7.26 9.01 -6.49
CA PRO A 53 6.32 7.96 -6.86
C PRO A 53 6.73 7.38 -8.23
N GLY A 54 7.61 6.37 -8.22
CA GLY A 54 8.16 5.75 -9.44
C GLY A 54 9.59 5.22 -9.32
N GLY A 55 10.30 5.47 -8.22
CA GLY A 55 11.57 4.80 -7.92
C GLY A 55 11.38 3.31 -7.62
N ASP A 56 12.45 2.59 -7.26
CA ASP A 56 12.39 1.19 -6.83
C ASP A 56 11.35 1.02 -5.72
N VAL A 57 10.21 0.43 -6.11
CA VAL A 57 9.09 0.15 -5.23
C VAL A 57 8.73 -1.33 -5.34
N SER A 58 8.63 -1.98 -4.19
CA SER A 58 8.19 -3.38 -4.11
C SER A 58 6.79 -3.43 -3.53
N VAL A 59 5.89 -4.16 -4.18
CA VAL A 59 4.56 -4.44 -3.62
C VAL A 59 4.75 -5.36 -2.42
N VAL A 60 4.35 -4.88 -1.24
CA VAL A 60 4.47 -5.61 0.02
C VAL A 60 3.11 -6.03 0.57
N ALA A 61 2.03 -5.37 0.14
CA ALA A 61 0.68 -5.83 0.42
C ALA A 61 -0.30 -5.35 -0.65
N THR A 62 -1.38 -6.09 -0.82
CA THR A 62 -2.48 -5.78 -1.73
C THR A 62 -3.80 -5.89 -1.00
N TYR A 63 -4.71 -4.97 -1.27
CA TYR A 63 -6.05 -4.94 -0.74
C TYR A 63 -7.06 -5.19 -1.86
N THR A 64 -8.00 -6.10 -1.63
CA THR A 64 -9.22 -6.20 -2.44
C THR A 64 -10.44 -6.10 -1.54
N GLN A 65 -11.57 -5.66 -2.09
CA GLN A 65 -12.81 -5.57 -1.33
C GLN A 65 -13.32 -6.94 -0.84
N VAL A 66 -12.95 -8.02 -1.52
CA VAL A 66 -13.39 -9.40 -1.21
C VAL A 66 -12.50 -10.04 -0.15
N GLU A 67 -11.18 -9.97 -0.33
CA GLU A 67 -10.20 -10.67 0.52
C GLU A 67 -9.66 -9.78 1.66
N GLY A 68 -9.85 -8.46 1.58
CA GLY A 68 -9.18 -7.51 2.45
C GLY A 68 -7.70 -7.37 2.10
N TRP A 69 -6.88 -7.04 3.11
CA TRP A 69 -5.42 -6.85 2.95
C TRP A 69 -4.69 -8.19 3.01
N SER A 70 -3.99 -8.52 1.93
CA SER A 70 -3.07 -9.66 1.83
C SER A 70 -1.64 -9.14 1.73
N VAL A 71 -0.81 -9.49 2.71
CA VAL A 71 0.62 -9.18 2.71
C VAL A 71 1.31 -10.13 1.75
N GLN A 72 2.04 -9.58 0.78
CA GLN A 72 2.92 -10.39 -0.06
C GLN A 72 4.26 -10.42 0.66
N GLU A 73 4.65 -11.59 1.18
CA GLU A 73 6.04 -11.83 1.51
C GLU A 73 6.83 -11.56 0.23
N ALA A 74 7.66 -10.52 0.25
CA ALA A 74 8.49 -10.16 -0.89
C ALA A 74 9.27 -11.42 -1.28
N ARG A 75 8.86 -12.09 -2.36
CA ARG A 75 9.67 -13.17 -2.90
C ARG A 75 10.96 -12.50 -3.37
N PRO A 76 12.13 -12.86 -2.83
CA PRO A 76 13.37 -12.47 -3.45
C PRO A 76 13.36 -13.19 -4.81
N GLU A 77 13.22 -12.43 -5.89
CA GLU A 77 13.47 -12.95 -7.22
C GLU A 77 14.91 -13.45 -7.22
N ARG A 78 15.05 -14.75 -7.47
CA ARG A 78 16.28 -15.53 -7.33
C ARG A 78 17.15 -15.40 -8.56
#